data_AF-A0ABD5DWR1-F1
#
_entry.id   AF-A0ABD5DWR1-F1
#
_cell.length_a   1.000
_cell.length_b   1.000
_cell.length_c   1.000
_cell.angle_alpha   90.00
_cell.angle_beta   90.00
_cell.angle_gamma   90.00
#
_symmetry.space_group_name_H-M   'P 1'
#
loop_
_entity.id
_entity.type
_entity.pdbx_description
1 polymer ?
#
loop_
_entity_poly.entity_id
_entity_poly.type
_entity_poly.pdbx_seq_one_letter_code
_entity_poly.pdbx_strand_id
1 'polypeptide(L)' 'IEEYDSRNRPFIWSMTGGEIRAASGLVDALVNDGVNAVKTAMNEAIAKGVPVQHRSDNYDDYLRRLSQFDTRQQADTAQ' A
#
# COMPACT_ATOMS: atom_id res chain seq x y z
N ILE A 1 25.00 -9.27 -4.16
CA ILE A 1 23.62 -9.78 -4.23
C ILE A 1 22.85 -8.77 -5.06
N GLU A 2 22.27 -9.17 -6.20
CA GLU A 2 21.27 -8.34 -6.89
C GLU A 2 19.96 -8.51 -6.10
N GLU A 3 19.71 -7.63 -5.13
CA GLU A 3 18.49 -7.70 -4.31
C GLU A 3 17.25 -7.23 -5.10
N TYR A 4 17.44 -6.39 -6.12
CA TYR A 4 16.35 -5.79 -6.88
C TYR A 4 16.78 -5.43 -8.31
N ASP A 5 16.14 -6.02 -9.33
CA ASP A 5 16.39 -5.68 -10.74
C ASP A 5 15.49 -4.52 -11.17
N SER A 6 16.09 -3.34 -11.37
CA SER A 6 15.38 -2.13 -11.80
C SER A 6 14.76 -2.24 -13.21
N ARG A 7 15.15 -3.25 -14.00
CA ARG A 7 14.58 -3.53 -15.32
C ARG A 7 13.34 -4.41 -15.24
N ASN A 8 13.10 -5.11 -14.13
CA ASN A 8 11.97 -6.00 -13.95
C ASN A 8 10.70 -5.22 -13.56
N ARG A 9 10.17 -4.45 -14.50
CA ARG A 9 8.97 -3.60 -14.31
C ARG A 9 7.76 -4.38 -13.76
N PRO A 10 7.44 -5.61 -14.22
CA PRO A 10 6.36 -6.39 -13.63
C PRO A 10 6.54 -6.65 -12.14
N PHE A 11 7.73 -7.04 -11.69
CA PHE A 11 8.04 -7.26 -10.27
C PHE A 11 7.97 -5.97 -9.45
N ILE A 12 8.42 -4.84 -10.02
CA ILE A 12 8.32 -3.54 -9.37
C ILE A 12 6.86 -3.20 -9.08
N TRP A 13 5.99 -3.34 -10.08
CA TRP A 13 4.57 -3.06 -9.96
C TRP A 13 3.84 -4.08 -9.07
N SER A 14 4.24 -5.35 -9.07
CA SER A 14 3.64 -6.32 -8.15
C SER A 14 3.90 -5.95 -6.70
N MET A 15 5.11 -5.50 -6.34
CA MET A 15 5.44 -5.13 -4.96
C MET A 15 5.07 -3.70 -4.54
N THR A 16 5.03 -2.74 -5.48
CA THR A 16 4.88 -1.31 -5.14
C THR A 16 3.73 -0.60 -5.84
N GLY A 17 2.98 -1.30 -6.68
CA GLY A 17 1.85 -0.76 -7.42
C GLY A 17 0.67 -0.34 -6.57
N GLY A 18 -0.27 0.38 -7.18
CA GLY A 18 -1.48 0.83 -6.51
C GLY A 18 -2.33 -0.32 -5.97
N GLU A 19 -2.44 -1.41 -6.74
CA GLU A 19 -3.22 -2.60 -6.38
C GLU A 19 -2.71 -3.25 -5.10
N ILE A 20 -1.41 -3.59 -5.03
CA ILE A 20 -0.85 -4.22 -3.83
C ILE A 20 -0.88 -3.28 -2.63
N ARG A 21 -0.69 -1.97 -2.84
CA ARG A 21 -0.81 -0.98 -1.75
C ARG A 21 -2.24 -0.92 -1.21
N ALA A 22 -3.26 -1.06 -2.06
CA ALA A 22 -4.64 -1.10 -1.62
C ALA A 22 -4.95 -2.42 -0.89
N ALA A 23 -4.50 -3.56 -1.45
CA ALA A 23 -4.68 -4.87 -0.85
C ALA A 23 -3.98 -5.02 0.53
N SER A 24 -2.80 -4.39 0.67
CA SER A 24 -2.05 -4.36 1.94
C SER A 24 -2.50 -3.27 2.92
N GLY A 25 -3.49 -2.46 2.54
CA GLY A 25 -3.97 -1.36 3.38
C GLY A 25 -2.90 -0.30 3.63
N LEU A 26 -2.08 0.02 2.63
CA LEU A 26 -1.08 1.09 2.64
C LEU A 26 -1.51 2.36 1.90
N VAL A 27 -2.67 2.33 1.24
CA VAL A 27 -3.37 3.50 0.68
C VAL A 27 -4.83 3.47 1.09
N ASP A 28 -5.49 4.63 1.00
CA ASP A 28 -6.90 4.78 1.43
C ASP A 28 -7.90 4.54 0.29
N ALA A 29 -7.47 4.63 -0.96
CA ALA A 29 -8.28 4.33 -2.14
C ALA A 29 -7.41 3.94 -3.34
N LEU A 30 -7.89 2.99 -4.15
CA LEU A 30 -7.43 2.72 -5.51
C LEU A 30 -8.49 3.26 -6.47
N VAL A 31 -8.08 4.11 -7.41
CA VAL A 31 -9.00 4.86 -8.28
C VAL A 31 -8.69 4.55 -9.73
N ASN A 32 -9.75 4.34 -10.53
CA ASN A 32 -9.62 4.14 -11.97
C ASN A 32 -8.99 5.37 -12.64
N ASP A 33 -8.26 5.15 -13.73
CA ASP A 33 -7.66 6.21 -14.52
C ASP A 33 -8.74 7.01 -15.26
N GLY A 34 -9.21 8.09 -14.63
CA GLY A 34 -10.23 8.96 -15.18
C GLY A 34 -10.46 10.20 -14.32
N VAL A 35 -10.52 11.35 -14.98
CA VAL A 35 -10.65 12.65 -14.30
C VAL A 35 -11.86 12.72 -13.37
N ASN A 36 -12.99 12.13 -13.77
CA ASN A 36 -14.20 12.09 -12.95
C ASN A 36 -14.04 11.15 -11.75
N ALA A 37 -13.39 10.00 -11.94
CA ALA A 37 -13.13 9.03 -10.86
C ALA A 37 -12.23 9.66 -9.78
N VAL A 38 -11.16 10.32 -10.19
CA VAL A 38 -10.25 11.04 -9.28
C VAL A 38 -10.96 12.17 -8.54
N LYS A 39 -11.75 12.98 -9.25
CA LYS A 39 -12.53 14.07 -8.63
C LYS A 39 -13.51 13.56 -7.58
N THR A 40 -14.22 12.48 -7.87
CA THR A 40 -15.15 11.86 -6.93
C THR A 40 -14.42 11.34 -5.68
N ALA A 41 -13.36 10.57 -5.86
CA ALA A 41 -12.58 10.02 -4.75
C ALA A 41 -11.98 11.12 -3.84
N MET A 42 -11.51 12.23 -4.44
CA MET A 42 -11.02 13.39 -3.70
C MET A 42 -12.12 14.02 -2.84
N ASN A 43 -13.31 14.27 -3.42
CA ASN A 43 -14.42 14.87 -2.69
C ASN A 43 -14.91 13.95 -1.55
N GLU A 44 -14.95 12.64 -1.79
CA GLU A 44 -15.29 11.65 -0.76
C GLU A 44 -14.26 11.64 0.38
N ALA A 45 -12.97 11.72 0.07
CA ALA A 45 -11.91 11.79 1.08
C ALA A 45 -12.03 13.05 1.95
N ILE A 46 -12.30 14.20 1.34
CA ILE A 46 -12.53 15.46 2.08
C ILE A 46 -13.77 15.35 2.97
N ALA A 47 -14.87 14.80 2.44
CA ALA A 47 -16.12 14.65 3.19
C ALA A 47 -16.00 13.71 4.40
N LYS A 48 -15.10 12.71 4.35
CA LYS A 48 -14.80 11.81 5.48
C LYS A 48 -14.13 12.55 6.65
N GLY A 49 -13.50 13.70 6.41
CA GLY A 49 -12.79 14.46 7.44
C GLY A 49 -11.51 13.78 7.91
N VAL A 50 -11.04 14.18 9.10
CA VAL A 50 -9.81 13.64 9.69
C VAL A 50 -10.07 12.24 10.26
N PRO A 51 -9.27 11.22 9.92
CA PRO A 51 -9.42 9.90 10.50
C PRO A 51 -9.17 9.94 12.01
N VAL A 52 -9.84 9.06 12.76
CA VAL A 52 -9.66 8.93 14.22
C VAL A 52 -8.21 8.60 14.59
N GLN A 53 -7.51 7.86 13.73
CA GLN A 53 -6.08 7.53 13.87
C GLN A 53 -5.44 7.54 12.48
N HIS A 54 -4.33 8.27 12.33
CA HIS A 54 -3.56 8.21 11.10
C HIS A 54 -2.72 6.94 11.05
N ARG A 55 -2.41 6.47 9.84
CA ARG A 55 -1.52 5.31 9.61
C ARG A 55 -0.16 5.49 10.32
N SER A 56 0.36 6.72 10.36
CA SER A 56 1.59 7.09 11.06
C SER A 56 1.53 6.84 12.56
N ASP A 57 0.34 6.92 13.14
CA ASP A 57 0.11 6.79 14.59
C ASP A 57 -0.19 5.34 14.98
N ASN A 58 -0.31 4.44 14.00
CA ASN A 58 -0.57 3.01 14.22
C ASN A 58 0.72 2.17 14.28
N TYR A 59 1.79 2.75 14.82
CA TYR A 59 3.11 2.13 14.86
C TYR A 59 3.11 0.79 15.62
N ASP A 60 2.31 0.67 16.70
CA ASP A 60 2.20 -0.55 17.49
C ASP A 60 1.72 -1.76 16.65
N ASP A 61 0.73 -1.56 15.77
CA ASP A 61 0.24 -2.64 14.89
C ASP A 61 1.31 -3.08 13.88
N TYR A 62 2.01 -2.11 13.28
CA TYR A 62 3.08 -2.40 12.33
C TYR A 62 4.25 -3.11 13.00
N LEU A 63 4.70 -2.64 14.16
CA LEU A 63 5.80 -3.28 14.91
C LEU A 63 5.45 -4.72 15.28
N ARG A 64 4.22 -4.96 15.77
CA ARG A 64 3.74 -6.30 16.09
C ARG A 64 3.79 -7.21 14.86
N ARG A 65 3.26 -6.78 13.71
CA ARG A 65 3.27 -7.57 12.47
C ARG A 65 4.70 -7.86 11.99
N LEU A 66 5.55 -6.84 11.96
CA LEU A 66 6.94 -6.97 11.50
C LEU A 66 7.75 -7.90 12.41
N SER A 67 7.50 -7.89 13.72
CA SER A 67 8.19 -8.77 14.68
C SER A 67 7.83 -10.26 14.51
N GLN A 68 6.71 -10.55 13.88
CA GLN A 68 6.19 -11.92 13.68
C GLN A 68 6.52 -12.47 12.29
N PHE A 69 6.99 -11.64 11.36
CA PHE A 69 7.34 -12.06 10.02
C PHE A 69 8.71 -12.77 10.00
N ASP A 70 8.78 -13.93 9.33
CA ASP A 70 10.06 -14.64 9.15
C ASP A 70 10.92 -13.95 8.08
N THR A 71 11.83 -13.09 8.52
CA THR A 71 12.72 -12.32 7.63
C THR A 71 13.80 -13.16 6.94
N ARG A 72 13.88 -14.47 7.21
CA ARG A 72 14.74 -15.39 6.44
C ARG A 72 14.13 -15.74 5.08
N GLN A 73 12.84 -15.44 4.88
CA GLN A 73 12.13 -15.60 3.63
C GLN A 73 11.91 -14.22 2.99
N GLN A 74 12.18 -14.12 1.69
CA GLN A 74 11.88 -12.90 0.95
C GLN A 74 10.37 -12.70 0.93
N ALA A 75 9.91 -11.52 1.32
CA ALA A 75 8.50 -11.16 1.15
C ALA A 75 8.16 -11.09 -0.34
N ASP A 76 7.02 -11.66 -0.71
CA ASP A 76 6.46 -11.58 -2.05
C ASP A 76 4.97 -11.20 -1.99
N THR A 77 4.32 -11.16 -3.16
CA THR A 77 2.90 -10.87 -3.28
C THR A 77 2.04 -12.12 -3.50
N ALA A 78 2.63 -13.31 -3.43
CA ALA A 78 1.95 -14.58 -3.60
C ALA A 78 1.68 -15.18 -2.21
N GLN A 79 0.54 -14.79 -1.62
CA GLN A 79 -0.02 -15.46 -0.44
C GLN A 79 -1.28 -16.23 -0.79
#